data_AF-A0A374W821-F1
#
_entry.id   AF-A0A374W821-F1
#
_cell.length_a   1.000
_cell.length_b   1.000
_cell.length_c   1.000
_cell.angle_alpha   90.00
_cell.angle_beta   90.00
_cell.angle_gamma   90.00
#
_symmetry.space_group_name_H-M   'P 1'
#
loop_
_entity.id
_entity.type
_entity.pdbx_description
1 polymer ?
#
loop_
_entity_poly.entity_id
_entity_poly.type
_entity_poly.pdbx_seq_one_letter_code
_entity_poly.pdbx_strand_id
1 'polypeptide(L)'
;MSENKKPCPQFPYWGASYPDACCVGGILQDLDYCDENGNLYDKGEGVPCPFCRTEEFIEYDPFSWVDHFCEDMEENGDTITDSMEQLAKQKARQAYLDWIEKVREVYG
;
A
#
# COMPACT_ATOMS: atom_id res chain seq x y z
N MET A 1 18.04 -22.99 -0.56
CA MET A 1 18.92 -21.83 -0.33
C MET A 1 18.00 -20.67 0.00
N SER A 2 17.56 -20.58 1.25
CA SER A 2 16.65 -19.52 1.68
C SER A 2 17.49 -18.27 1.87
N GLU A 3 17.49 -17.37 0.89
CA GLU A 3 18.02 -16.03 1.10
C GLU A 3 17.38 -15.49 2.38
N ASN A 4 18.20 -15.01 3.31
CA ASN A 4 17.75 -14.27 4.50
C ASN A 4 17.03 -13.00 4.01
N LYS A 5 15.80 -13.13 3.53
CA LYS A 5 14.90 -12.00 3.32
C LYS A 5 14.66 -11.45 4.71
N LYS A 6 15.23 -10.28 4.99
CA LYS A 6 14.90 -9.54 6.20
C LYS A 6 13.37 -9.51 6.33
N PRO A 7 12.83 -9.73 7.54
CA PRO A 7 11.39 -9.63 7.75
C PRO A 7 10.91 -8.25 7.28
N CYS A 8 9.74 -8.22 6.64
CA CYS A 8 9.13 -6.94 6.28
C CYS A 8 8.86 -6.16 7.57
N PRO A 9 9.16 -4.85 7.60
CA PRO A 9 8.98 -4.07 8.81
C PRO A 9 7.50 -3.95 9.17
N GLN A 10 7.23 -3.71 10.45
CA GLN A 10 5.94 -3.21 10.92
C GLN A 10 5.94 -1.69 10.78
N PHE A 11 4.81 -1.12 10.37
CA PHE A 11 4.71 0.31 10.07
C PHE A 11 3.28 0.80 10.31
N PRO A 12 3.08 2.11 10.51
CA PRO A 12 1.75 2.68 10.62
C PRO A 12 1.00 2.61 9.28
N TYR A 13 -0.22 2.13 9.33
CA TYR A 13 -1.17 1.98 8.24
C TYR A 13 -2.58 2.25 8.78
N TRP A 14 -3.64 2.11 7.96
CA TRP A 14 -5.05 2.34 8.34
C TRP A 14 -5.37 3.60 9.19
N GLY A 15 -4.53 4.64 9.14
CA GLY A 15 -4.66 5.88 9.92
C GLY A 15 -4.00 5.87 11.31
N ALA A 16 -3.30 4.81 11.70
CA ALA A 16 -2.56 4.75 12.96
C ALA A 16 -1.31 5.65 12.94
N SER A 17 -0.88 6.06 14.14
CA SER A 17 0.37 6.79 14.36
C SER A 17 1.51 5.90 14.88
N TYR A 18 1.21 4.64 15.21
CA TYR A 18 2.13 3.62 15.67
C TYR A 18 2.14 2.44 14.69
N PRO A 19 3.16 1.57 14.69
CA PRO A 19 3.18 0.37 13.87
C PRO A 19 2.01 -0.56 14.18
N ASP A 20 1.04 -0.63 13.28
CA ASP A 20 -0.19 -1.42 13.37
C ASP A 20 -0.33 -2.39 12.19
N ALA A 21 0.40 -2.21 11.10
CA ALA A 21 0.45 -3.19 10.01
C ALA A 21 1.64 -4.13 10.14
N CYS A 22 1.38 -5.43 9.99
CA CYS A 22 2.41 -6.45 9.85
C CYS A 22 2.18 -7.34 8.61
N CYS A 23 3.27 -7.83 8.03
CA CYS A 23 3.21 -8.73 6.88
C CYS A 23 3.08 -10.19 7.31
N VAL A 24 2.01 -10.86 6.91
CA VAL A 24 1.80 -12.31 7.09
C VAL A 24 1.47 -12.94 5.74
N GLY A 25 2.32 -13.85 5.25
CA GLY A 25 2.09 -14.50 3.94
C GLY A 25 2.11 -13.57 2.72
N GLY A 26 2.63 -12.35 2.89
CA GLY A 26 2.63 -11.30 1.87
C GLY A 26 1.35 -10.47 1.81
N ILE A 27 0.47 -10.62 2.79
CA ILE A 27 -0.73 -9.77 3.00
C ILE A 27 -0.53 -8.98 4.29
N LEU A 28 -1.01 -7.75 4.32
CA LEU A 28 -1.01 -6.93 5.53
C LEU A 28 -2.10 -7.41 6.50
N GLN A 29 -1.73 -7.52 7.76
CA GLN A 29 -2.63 -7.80 8.87
C GLN A 29 -2.57 -6.63 9.85
N ASP A 30 -3.75 -6.25 10.33
CA ASP A 30 -3.96 -5.20 11.33
C ASP A 30 -3.71 -5.79 12.72
N LEU A 31 -2.67 -5.31 13.39
CA LEU A 31 -2.26 -5.73 14.73
C LEU A 31 -3.31 -5.38 15.78
N ASP A 32 -4.13 -4.36 15.53
CA ASP A 32 -5.23 -3.99 16.41
C ASP A 32 -6.46 -4.89 16.18
N TYR A 33 -6.49 -5.65 15.09
CA TYR A 33 -7.54 -6.62 14.79
C TYR A 33 -7.18 -8.03 15.29
N CYS A 34 -7.10 -8.17 16.62
CA CYS A 34 -6.80 -9.42 17.31
C CYS A 34 -7.88 -9.85 18.32
N ASP A 35 -7.84 -11.13 18.71
CA ASP A 35 -8.61 -11.66 19.84
C ASP A 35 -8.00 -11.27 21.20
N GLU A 36 -8.69 -11.63 22.30
CA GLU A 36 -8.21 -11.37 23.67
C GLU A 36 -6.89 -12.08 24.02
N ASN A 37 -6.45 -13.05 23.20
CA ASN A 37 -5.18 -13.77 23.35
C ASN A 37 -4.08 -13.22 22.43
N GLY A 38 -4.35 -12.18 21.64
CA GLY A 38 -3.42 -11.58 20.69
C GLY A 38 -3.29 -12.33 19.36
N ASN A 39 -4.20 -13.25 19.03
CA ASN A 39 -4.24 -13.89 17.72
C ASN A 39 -4.88 -12.92 16.70
N LEU A 40 -4.18 -12.67 15.59
CA LEU A 40 -4.68 -11.83 14.50
C LEU A 40 -5.82 -12.53 13.76
N TYR A 41 -6.88 -11.79 13.47
CA TYR A 41 -7.92 -12.22 12.55
C TYR A 41 -7.66 -11.65 11.15
N ASP A 42 -7.95 -12.45 10.14
CA ASP A 42 -7.99 -11.94 8.78
C ASP A 42 -9.25 -11.07 8.62
N LYS A 43 -9.08 -9.75 8.50
CA LYS A 43 -10.16 -8.82 8.14
C LYS A 43 -10.77 -9.14 6.77
N GLY A 44 -10.07 -9.90 5.93
CA GLY A 44 -10.49 -10.22 4.57
C GLY A 44 -10.26 -9.08 3.58
N GLU A 45 -9.58 -7.99 3.98
CA GLU A 45 -9.25 -6.88 3.07
C GLU A 45 -8.23 -7.29 1.99
N GLY A 46 -7.39 -8.29 2.29
CA GLY A 46 -6.48 -8.87 1.30
C GLY A 46 -5.42 -7.91 0.77
N VAL A 47 -5.10 -6.83 1.51
CA VAL A 47 -4.15 -5.80 1.10
C VAL A 47 -2.75 -6.41 0.93
N PRO A 48 -2.14 -6.38 -0.27
CA PRO A 48 -0.81 -6.93 -0.49
C PRO A 48 0.26 -6.21 0.36
N CYS A 49 1.33 -6.89 0.73
CA CYS A 49 2.42 -6.23 1.45
C CYS A 49 3.22 -5.33 0.50
N PRO A 50 3.39 -4.03 0.80
CA PRO A 50 4.12 -3.11 -0.07
C PRO A 50 5.60 -3.48 -0.24
N PHE A 51 6.19 -4.25 0.68
CA PHE A 51 7.63 -4.55 0.66
C PHE A 51 7.98 -5.85 -0.06
N CYS A 52 7.16 -6.89 0.06
CA CYS A 52 7.42 -8.19 -0.57
C CYS A 52 6.50 -8.50 -1.76
N ARG A 53 5.41 -7.74 -1.91
CA ARG A 53 4.46 -7.80 -3.04
C ARG A 53 4.18 -6.40 -3.60
N THR A 54 5.25 -5.63 -3.84
CA THR A 54 5.19 -4.22 -4.25
C THR A 54 4.29 -3.97 -5.45
N GLU A 55 4.42 -4.79 -6.51
CA GLU A 55 3.61 -4.63 -7.72
C GLU A 55 2.12 -4.87 -7.45
N GLU A 56 1.78 -5.95 -6.72
CA GLU A 56 0.39 -6.24 -6.33
C GLU A 56 -0.20 -5.12 -5.47
N PHE A 57 0.60 -4.51 -4.58
CA PHE A 57 0.14 -3.37 -3.76
C PHE A 57 -0.15 -2.12 -4.59
N ILE A 58 0.70 -1.83 -5.58
CA ILE A 58 0.50 -0.72 -6.52
C ILE A 58 -0.74 -0.96 -7.38
N GLU A 59 -0.94 -2.18 -7.88
CA GLU A 59 -2.11 -2.56 -8.67
C GLU A 59 -3.41 -2.54 -7.85
N TYR A 60 -3.34 -2.88 -6.57
CA TYR A 60 -4.47 -2.82 -5.65
C TYR A 60 -4.93 -1.38 -5.36
N ASP A 61 -4.04 -0.40 -5.52
CA ASP A 61 -4.28 1.04 -5.29
C ASP A 61 -5.05 1.36 -3.99
N PRO A 62 -4.54 0.95 -2.81
CA PRO A 62 -5.27 1.08 -1.55
C PRO A 62 -5.53 2.52 -1.11
N PHE A 63 -4.80 3.49 -1.67
CA PHE A 63 -4.97 4.92 -1.38
C PHE A 63 -5.77 5.66 -2.45
N SER A 64 -6.31 4.95 -3.45
CA SER A 64 -7.09 5.53 -4.56
C SER A 64 -6.33 6.66 -5.27
N TRP A 65 -5.03 6.50 -5.46
CA TRP A 65 -4.20 7.53 -6.09
C TRP A 65 -4.44 7.65 -7.58
N VAL A 66 -4.86 6.58 -8.26
CA VAL A 66 -5.26 6.68 -9.67
C VAL A 66 -6.44 7.64 -9.79
N ASP A 67 -7.47 7.46 -8.97
CA ASP A 67 -8.66 8.33 -8.96
C ASP A 67 -8.28 9.77 -8.59
N HIS A 68 -7.50 9.96 -7.52
CA HIS A 68 -7.01 11.28 -7.12
C HIS A 68 -6.29 12.02 -8.26
N PHE A 69 -5.36 11.35 -8.95
CA PHE A 69 -4.67 11.98 -10.07
C PHE A 69 -5.55 12.19 -11.29
N CYS A 70 -6.55 11.35 -11.52
CA CYS A 70 -7.57 11.57 -12.56
C CYS A 70 -8.37 12.84 -12.26
N GLU A 71 -8.91 12.98 -11.05
CA GLU A 71 -9.67 14.16 -10.60
C GLU A 71 -8.85 15.45 -10.70
N ASP A 72 -7.59 15.43 -10.26
CA ASP A 72 -6.66 16.57 -10.38
C ASP A 72 -6.44 17.00 -11.84
N MET A 73 -6.51 16.07 -12.79
CA MET A 73 -6.36 16.36 -14.20
C MET A 73 -7.68 16.85 -14.83
N GLU A 74 -8.83 16.36 -14.36
CA GLU A 74 -10.16 16.82 -14.79
C GLU A 74 -10.44 18.29 -14.45
N GLU A 75 -9.87 18.81 -13.35
CA GLU A 75 -10.04 20.22 -12.95
C GLU A 75 -9.52 21.21 -14.01
N ASN A 76 -8.71 20.74 -14.98
CA ASN A 76 -8.27 21.50 -16.15
C ASN A 76 -9.25 21.49 -17.35
N GLY A 77 -10.41 20.84 -17.23
CA GLY A 77 -11.52 20.91 -18.18
C GLY A 77 -11.54 19.88 -19.32
N ASP A 78 -10.68 18.85 -19.27
CA ASP A 78 -10.63 17.79 -20.28
C ASP A 78 -11.50 16.57 -19.90
N THR A 79 -12.17 15.96 -20.88
CA THR A 79 -12.81 14.64 -20.69
C THR A 79 -11.73 13.60 -20.41
N ILE A 80 -11.87 12.75 -19.38
CA ILE A 80 -10.91 11.66 -19.14
C ILE A 80 -10.79 10.81 -20.41
N THR A 81 -9.59 10.82 -20.97
CA THR A 81 -9.19 9.93 -22.06
C THR A 81 -8.42 8.74 -21.49
N ASP A 82 -8.37 7.63 -22.24
CA ASP A 82 -7.51 6.49 -21.91
C ASP A 82 -6.05 6.92 -21.66
N SER A 83 -5.59 7.97 -22.35
CA SER A 83 -4.24 8.52 -22.15
C SER A 83 -4.05 9.19 -20.79
N MET A 84 -5.09 9.84 -20.25
CA MET A 84 -5.06 10.45 -18.92
C MET A 84 -5.05 9.38 -17.84
N GLU A 85 -5.86 8.32 -17.98
CA GLU A 85 -5.86 7.19 -17.03
C GLU A 85 -4.48 6.51 -16.99
N GLN A 86 -3.83 6.30 -18.13
CA GLN A 86 -2.48 5.75 -18.18
C GLN A 86 -1.45 6.68 -17.50
N LEU A 87 -1.58 7.99 -17.68
CA LEU A 87 -0.74 8.96 -16.99
C LEU A 87 -0.99 8.96 -15.47
N ALA A 88 -2.25 8.87 -15.03
CA ALA A 88 -2.63 8.73 -13.63
C ALA A 88 -2.01 7.48 -13.00
N LYS A 89 -2.07 6.33 -13.69
CA LYS A 89 -1.42 5.08 -13.28
C LYS A 89 0.09 5.21 -13.13
N GLN A 90 0.75 5.93 -14.04
CA GLN A 90 2.20 6.20 -13.93
C GLN A 90 2.53 7.08 -12.72
N LYS A 91 1.73 8.14 -12.48
CA LYS A 91 1.89 9.02 -11.31
C LYS A 91 1.64 8.27 -10.01
N ALA A 92 0.55 7.49 -9.93
CA ALA A 92 0.21 6.64 -8.79
C ALA A 92 1.34 5.66 -8.47
N ARG A 93 1.86 4.97 -9.49
CA ARG A 93 3.01 4.07 -9.34
C ARG A 93 4.21 4.79 -8.71
N GLN A 94 4.59 5.96 -9.21
CA GLN A 94 5.73 6.70 -8.68
C GLN A 94 5.49 7.13 -7.23
N ALA A 95 4.30 7.65 -6.93
CA ALA A 95 3.91 8.01 -5.57
C ALA A 95 4.00 6.80 -4.61
N TYR A 96 3.67 5.59 -5.07
CA TYR A 96 3.77 4.37 -4.25
C TYR A 96 5.20 3.99 -4.00
N LEU A 97 6.05 4.02 -5.02
CA LEU A 97 7.46 3.74 -4.82
C LEU A 97 8.10 4.73 -3.84
N ASP A 98 7.82 6.01 -3.98
CA ASP A 98 8.32 7.06 -3.08
C ASP A 98 7.82 6.87 -1.64
N TRP A 99 6.54 6.52 -1.47
CA TRP A 99 5.98 6.24 -0.15
C TRP A 99 6.59 4.99 0.48
N ILE A 100 6.71 3.89 -0.28
CA ILE A 100 7.32 2.63 0.19
C ILE A 100 8.77 2.85 0.61
N GLU A 101 9.53 3.65 -0.16
CA GLU A 101 10.90 4.00 0.18
C GLU A 101 10.96 4.76 1.51
N LYS A 102 10.15 5.82 1.67
CA LYS A 102 10.09 6.59 2.92
C LYS A 102 9.71 5.73 4.13
N VAL A 103 8.71 4.86 3.99
CA VAL A 103 8.32 3.96 5.08
C VAL A 103 9.46 2.99 5.40
N ARG A 104 10.14 2.47 4.38
CA ARG A 104 11.29 1.57 4.57
C ARG A 104 12.47 2.28 5.24
N GLU A 105 12.72 3.55 4.96
CA GLU A 105 13.78 4.33 5.62
C GLU A 105 13.52 4.52 7.13
N VAL A 106 12.25 4.65 7.52
CA VAL A 106 11.87 4.90 8.92
C VAL A 106 11.73 3.61 9.72
N TYR A 107 11.20 2.54 9.11
CA TYR A 107 10.80 1.33 9.83
C TYR A 107 11.58 0.05 9.46
N GLY A 108 12.34 0.05 8.34
CA GLY A 108 13.06 -1.13 7.79
C GLY A 108 14.54 -1.22 8.16
#